data_AF-A0A7K4HHE7-F1
#
_entry.id   AF-A0A7K4HHE7-F1
#
_cell.length_a   1.000
_cell.length_b   1.000
_cell.length_c   1.000
_cell.angle_alpha   90.00
_cell.angle_beta   90.00
_cell.angle_gamma   90.00
#
_symmetry.space_group_name_H-M   'P 1'
#
loop_
_entity.id
_entity.type
_entity.pdbx_description
1 polymer ?
#
loop_
_entity_poly.entity_id
_entity_poly.type
_entity_poly.pdbx_seq_one_letter_code
_entity_poly.pdbx_strand_id
1 'polypeptide(L)'
;MSSKLKDILGSIEQLEKNFDEYQQTIQKNSENIIQNLSLIWKRMKKEQFNIKILEEKIETQNSELTELKFKSEDLDKKLKGLKSSKNELQLKGTEAMNSFERIKDALKAPKLELENLLSKINSVAEKIALKESDNSQLDQKKIDYGNSEKQLRTMYTEEKMQGLDYKLKQLKRNNYFTSFLIENSKEDISEVDIIATIISQGSCNLEELKDLLSVPPIMAVRTIKQLAVKGIIKLDEDSNVITMP
;
A
#
# COMPACT_ATOMS: atom_id res chain seq x y z
N MET A 1 -138.10 -67.03 -64.73
CA MET A 1 -137.56 -65.69 -64.36
C MET A 1 -136.93 -65.07 -65.60
N SER A 2 -137.25 -63.79 -65.87
CA SER A 2 -136.82 -63.03 -67.06
C SER A 2 -135.29 -62.91 -67.15
N SER A 3 -134.67 -63.06 -68.33
CA SER A 3 -133.20 -63.02 -68.49
C SER A 3 -132.58 -61.72 -67.95
N LYS A 4 -133.32 -60.60 -68.03
CA LYS A 4 -132.93 -59.31 -67.46
C LYS A 4 -132.62 -59.35 -65.96
N LEU A 5 -133.32 -60.20 -65.20
CA LEU A 5 -133.14 -60.30 -63.75
C LEU A 5 -131.86 -61.07 -63.39
N LYS A 6 -131.47 -62.03 -64.25
CA LYS A 6 -130.20 -62.77 -64.13
C LYS A 6 -129.00 -61.88 -64.48
N ASP A 7 -129.13 -61.01 -65.47
CA ASP A 7 -128.09 -60.04 -65.85
C ASP A 7 -127.87 -58.97 -64.77
N ILE A 8 -128.94 -58.52 -64.12
CA ILE A 8 -128.87 -57.59 -62.98
C ILE A 8 -128.15 -58.23 -61.79
N LEU A 9 -128.50 -59.48 -61.43
CA LEU A 9 -127.83 -60.20 -60.34
C LEU A 9 -126.34 -60.42 -60.63
N GLY A 10 -125.98 -60.83 -61.84
CA GLY A 10 -124.56 -60.97 -62.23
C GLY A 10 -123.80 -59.64 -62.17
N SER A 11 -124.45 -58.52 -62.49
CA SER A 11 -123.85 -57.18 -62.37
C SER A 11 -123.64 -56.79 -60.90
N ILE A 12 -124.58 -57.14 -60.00
CA ILE A 12 -124.46 -56.91 -58.56
C ILE A 12 -123.32 -57.73 -57.97
N GLU A 13 -123.23 -59.03 -58.27
CA GLU A 13 -122.15 -59.91 -57.81
C GLU A 13 -120.77 -59.39 -58.28
N GLN A 14 -120.68 -58.91 -59.53
CA GLN A 14 -119.44 -58.33 -60.04
C GLN A 14 -119.08 -57.00 -59.38
N LEU A 15 -120.08 -56.17 -59.03
CA LEU A 15 -119.86 -54.95 -58.25
C LEU A 15 -119.40 -55.25 -56.83
N GLU A 16 -119.99 -56.24 -56.15
CA GLU A 16 -119.57 -56.69 -54.82
C GLU A 16 -118.13 -57.18 -54.84
N LYS A 17 -117.78 -58.03 -55.81
CA LYS A 17 -116.40 -58.51 -55.98
C LYS A 17 -115.42 -57.37 -56.22
N ASN A 18 -115.75 -56.43 -57.11
CA ASN A 18 -114.91 -55.27 -57.37
C ASN A 18 -114.75 -54.41 -56.11
N PHE A 19 -115.82 -54.21 -55.34
CA PHE A 19 -115.79 -53.44 -54.10
C PHE A 19 -114.90 -54.10 -53.04
N ASP A 20 -115.00 -55.42 -52.88
CA ASP A 20 -114.13 -56.19 -51.99
C ASP A 20 -112.65 -56.09 -52.39
N GLU A 21 -112.34 -56.20 -53.69
CA GLU A 21 -110.98 -56.03 -54.22
C GLU A 21 -110.44 -54.61 -53.97
N TYR A 22 -111.27 -53.57 -54.14
CA TYR A 22 -110.91 -52.20 -53.79
C TYR A 22 -110.67 -52.03 -52.29
N GLN A 23 -111.54 -52.58 -51.44
CA GLN A 23 -111.41 -52.49 -49.99
C GLN A 23 -110.11 -53.17 -49.51
N GLN A 24 -109.81 -54.37 -50.02
CA GLN A 24 -108.56 -55.07 -49.71
C GLN A 24 -107.33 -54.29 -50.18
N THR A 25 -107.38 -53.70 -51.37
CA THR A 25 -106.28 -52.89 -51.91
C THR A 25 -106.04 -51.64 -51.06
N ILE A 26 -107.11 -50.95 -50.66
CA ILE A 26 -107.03 -49.78 -49.78
C ILE A 26 -106.45 -50.17 -48.42
N GLN A 27 -106.89 -51.28 -47.84
CA GLN A 27 -106.39 -51.76 -46.55
C GLN A 27 -104.90 -52.11 -46.62
N LYS A 28 -104.48 -52.85 -47.65
CA LYS A 28 -103.06 -53.19 -47.84
C LYS A 28 -102.21 -51.94 -48.03
N ASN A 29 -102.69 -50.98 -48.81
CA ASN A 29 -101.96 -49.72 -49.03
C ASN A 29 -101.87 -48.89 -47.75
N SER A 30 -102.94 -48.82 -46.95
CA SER A 30 -102.93 -48.08 -45.69
C SER A 30 -101.98 -48.72 -44.66
N GLU A 31 -101.96 -50.05 -44.55
CA GLU A 31 -101.02 -50.78 -43.71
C GLU A 31 -99.56 -50.51 -44.12
N ASN A 32 -99.25 -50.54 -45.42
CA ASN A 32 -97.92 -50.20 -45.94
C ASN A 32 -97.52 -48.75 -45.61
N ILE A 33 -98.44 -47.79 -45.76
CA ILE A 33 -98.20 -46.39 -45.41
C ILE A 33 -97.90 -46.25 -43.92
N ILE A 34 -98.69 -46.91 -43.05
CA ILE A 34 -98.49 -46.87 -41.59
C ILE A 34 -97.13 -47.47 -41.21
N GLN A 35 -96.74 -48.59 -41.82
CA GLN A 35 -95.42 -49.20 -41.57
C GLN A 35 -94.29 -48.26 -42.00
N ASN A 36 -94.39 -47.64 -43.18
CA ASN A 36 -93.40 -46.69 -43.68
C ASN A 36 -93.30 -45.45 -42.78
N LEU A 37 -94.43 -44.87 -42.36
CA LEU A 37 -94.46 -43.74 -41.43
C LEU A 37 -93.82 -44.09 -40.08
N SER A 38 -94.09 -45.29 -39.57
CA SER A 38 -93.48 -45.79 -38.32
C SER A 38 -91.95 -45.92 -38.44
N LEU A 39 -91.45 -46.43 -39.57
CA LEU A 39 -90.01 -46.53 -39.83
C LEU A 39 -89.35 -45.15 -39.95
N ILE A 40 -89.98 -44.22 -40.67
CA ILE A 40 -89.49 -42.84 -40.81
C ILE A 40 -89.45 -42.15 -39.44
N TRP A 41 -90.48 -42.31 -38.62
CA TRP A 41 -90.54 -41.73 -37.28
C TRP A 41 -89.43 -42.26 -36.38
N LYS A 42 -89.17 -43.58 -36.40
CA LYS A 42 -88.05 -44.19 -35.66
C LYS A 42 -86.69 -43.62 -36.10
N ARG A 43 -86.48 -43.43 -37.42
CA ARG A 43 -85.25 -42.82 -37.95
C ARG A 43 -85.13 -41.37 -37.50
N MET A 44 -86.20 -40.59 -37.60
CA MET A 44 -86.22 -39.19 -37.16
C MET A 44 -85.89 -39.05 -35.67
N LYS A 45 -86.42 -39.93 -34.82
CA LYS A 45 -86.09 -39.95 -33.40
C LYS A 45 -84.60 -40.24 -33.14
N LYS A 46 -83.99 -41.13 -33.94
CA LYS A 46 -82.56 -41.42 -33.85
C LYS A 46 -81.70 -40.23 -34.30
N GLU A 47 -82.06 -39.57 -35.40
CA GLU A 47 -81.37 -38.36 -35.86
C GLU A 47 -81.48 -37.23 -34.84
N GLN A 48 -82.66 -37.03 -34.25
CA GLN A 48 -82.84 -36.03 -33.20
C GLN A 48 -81.94 -36.30 -31.98
N PHE A 49 -81.77 -37.57 -31.59
CA PHE A 49 -80.87 -37.95 -30.51
C PHE A 49 -79.39 -37.65 -30.88
N ASN A 50 -78.98 -37.95 -32.10
CA ASN A 50 -77.63 -37.63 -32.58
C ASN A 50 -77.37 -36.12 -32.60
N ILE A 51 -78.36 -35.32 -33.02
CA ILE A 51 -78.27 -33.85 -33.02
C ILE A 51 -77.99 -33.35 -31.60
N LYS A 52 -78.72 -33.84 -30.60
CA LYS A 52 -78.48 -33.44 -29.19
C LYS A 52 -77.07 -33.76 -28.72
N ILE A 53 -76.54 -34.93 -29.06
CA ILE A 53 -75.14 -35.30 -28.73
C ILE A 53 -74.15 -34.34 -29.39
N LEU A 54 -74.40 -33.96 -30.66
CA LEU A 54 -73.55 -33.01 -31.36
C LEU A 54 -73.63 -31.61 -30.77
N GLU A 55 -74.82 -31.16 -30.36
CA GLU A 55 -75.03 -29.88 -29.67
C GLU A 55 -74.24 -29.82 -28.36
N GLU A 56 -74.34 -30.86 -27.51
CA GLU A 56 -73.56 -30.97 -26.27
C GLU A 56 -72.05 -30.93 -26.55
N LYS A 57 -71.59 -31.63 -27.59
CA LYS A 57 -70.17 -31.62 -27.99
C LYS A 57 -69.70 -30.26 -28.51
N ILE A 58 -70.55 -29.52 -29.21
CA ILE A 58 -70.24 -28.16 -29.67
C ILE A 58 -70.13 -27.22 -28.46
N GLU A 59 -71.01 -27.36 -27.48
CA GLU A 59 -70.99 -26.55 -26.26
C GLU A 59 -69.70 -26.78 -25.45
N THR A 60 -69.29 -28.04 -25.26
CA THR A 60 -68.02 -28.35 -24.58
C THR A 60 -66.80 -27.85 -25.36
N GLN A 61 -66.78 -27.98 -26.68
CA GLN A 61 -65.68 -27.44 -27.49
C GLN A 61 -65.61 -25.91 -27.45
N ASN A 62 -66.75 -25.23 -27.40
CA ASN A 62 -66.79 -23.77 -27.29
C ASN A 62 -66.28 -23.28 -25.94
N SER A 63 -66.57 -23.98 -24.84
CA SER A 63 -66.05 -23.63 -23.52
C SER A 63 -64.53 -23.84 -23.44
N GLU A 64 -64.02 -24.96 -23.95
CA GLU A 64 -62.57 -25.22 -24.06
C GLU A 64 -61.86 -24.16 -24.91
N LEU A 65 -62.44 -23.79 -26.05
CA LEU A 65 -61.86 -22.76 -26.93
C LEU A 65 -61.81 -21.38 -26.24
N THR A 66 -62.81 -21.07 -25.43
CA THR A 66 -62.84 -19.84 -24.63
C THR A 66 -61.74 -19.85 -23.57
N GLU A 67 -61.56 -20.97 -22.86
CA GLU A 67 -60.48 -21.13 -21.88
C GLU A 67 -59.10 -21.00 -22.51
N LEU A 68 -58.88 -21.63 -23.68
CA LEU A 68 -57.62 -21.52 -24.42
C LEU A 68 -57.35 -20.08 -24.88
N LYS A 69 -58.37 -19.33 -25.29
CA LYS A 69 -58.22 -17.90 -25.61
C LYS A 69 -57.76 -17.10 -24.40
N PHE A 70 -58.38 -17.28 -23.24
CA PHE A 70 -57.96 -16.61 -22.00
C PHE A 70 -56.51 -16.95 -21.63
N LYS A 71 -56.12 -18.23 -21.73
CA LYS A 71 -54.72 -18.66 -21.49
C LYS A 71 -53.75 -18.02 -22.48
N SER A 72 -54.13 -17.93 -23.75
CA SER A 72 -53.32 -17.28 -24.78
C SER A 72 -53.13 -15.78 -24.51
N GLU A 73 -54.17 -15.07 -24.08
CA GLU A 73 -54.08 -13.64 -23.72
C GLU A 73 -53.21 -13.40 -22.48
N ASP A 74 -53.30 -14.27 -21.46
CA ASP A 74 -52.43 -14.20 -20.28
C ASP A 74 -50.96 -14.43 -20.65
N LEU A 75 -50.68 -15.40 -21.52
CA LEU A 75 -49.33 -15.64 -22.02
C LEU A 75 -48.80 -14.45 -22.83
N ASP A 76 -49.63 -13.79 -23.64
CA ASP A 76 -49.21 -12.60 -24.39
C ASP A 76 -48.88 -11.43 -23.46
N LYS A 77 -49.65 -11.24 -22.38
CA LYS A 77 -49.33 -10.25 -21.33
C LYS A 77 -48.00 -10.55 -20.64
N LYS A 78 -47.76 -11.81 -20.27
CA LYS A 78 -46.49 -12.25 -19.68
C LYS A 78 -45.32 -12.04 -20.63
N LEU A 79 -45.50 -12.35 -21.92
CA LEU A 79 -44.47 -12.16 -22.95
C LEU A 79 -44.12 -10.67 -23.13
N LYS A 80 -45.12 -9.79 -23.15
CA LYS A 80 -44.91 -8.34 -23.17
C LYS A 80 -44.12 -7.87 -21.94
N GLY A 81 -44.48 -8.33 -20.74
CA GLY A 81 -43.75 -8.03 -19.50
C GLY A 81 -42.29 -8.47 -19.55
N LEU A 82 -42.02 -9.70 -19.99
CA LEU A 82 -40.66 -10.22 -20.18
C LEU A 82 -39.87 -9.41 -21.21
N LYS A 83 -40.50 -8.98 -22.29
CA LYS A 83 -39.86 -8.15 -23.32
C LYS A 83 -39.46 -6.78 -22.77
N SER A 84 -40.31 -6.14 -21.97
CA SER A 84 -39.98 -4.89 -21.30
C SER A 84 -38.81 -5.06 -20.33
N SER A 85 -38.84 -6.09 -19.48
CA SER A 85 -37.76 -6.39 -18.54
C SER A 85 -36.43 -6.67 -19.24
N LYS A 86 -36.45 -7.40 -20.37
CA LYS A 86 -35.27 -7.63 -21.21
C LYS A 86 -34.66 -6.30 -21.69
N ASN A 87 -35.48 -5.39 -22.19
CA ASN A 87 -35.01 -4.10 -22.69
C ASN A 87 -34.39 -3.24 -21.57
N GLU A 88 -35.00 -3.23 -20.39
CA GLU A 88 -34.45 -2.52 -19.21
C GLU A 88 -33.11 -3.10 -18.77
N LEU A 89 -32.98 -4.43 -18.70
CA LEU A 89 -31.72 -5.09 -18.35
C LEU A 89 -30.63 -4.81 -19.40
N GLN A 90 -31.00 -4.76 -20.67
CA GLN A 90 -30.07 -4.41 -21.74
C GLN A 90 -29.56 -2.97 -21.59
N LEU A 91 -30.44 -2.01 -21.28
CA LEU A 91 -30.04 -0.62 -21.00
C LEU A 91 -29.08 -0.54 -19.80
N LYS A 92 -29.45 -1.18 -18.68
CA LYS A 92 -28.58 -1.25 -17.48
C LYS A 92 -27.23 -1.89 -17.79
N GLY A 93 -27.20 -2.93 -18.61
CA GLY A 93 -25.97 -3.57 -19.07
C GLY A 93 -25.08 -2.61 -19.86
N THR A 94 -25.66 -1.84 -20.78
CA THR A 94 -24.90 -0.83 -21.55
C THR A 94 -24.38 0.31 -20.68
N GLU A 95 -25.17 0.78 -19.71
CA GLU A 95 -24.75 1.82 -18.76
C GLU A 95 -23.60 1.33 -17.87
N ALA A 96 -23.70 0.10 -17.34
CA ALA A 96 -22.64 -0.50 -16.54
C ALA A 96 -21.34 -0.64 -17.35
N MET A 97 -21.42 -1.12 -18.59
CA MET A 97 -20.25 -1.23 -19.48
C MET A 97 -19.60 0.14 -19.72
N ASN A 98 -20.40 1.17 -19.99
CA ASN A 98 -19.90 2.53 -20.18
C ASN A 98 -19.24 3.09 -18.91
N SER A 99 -19.81 2.81 -17.73
CA SER A 99 -19.23 3.22 -16.45
C SER A 99 -17.90 2.51 -16.19
N PHE A 100 -17.80 1.23 -16.54
CA PHE A 100 -16.60 0.43 -16.40
C PHE A 100 -15.46 0.97 -17.28
N GLU A 101 -15.72 1.24 -18.55
CA GLU A 101 -14.70 1.81 -19.45
C GLU A 101 -14.25 3.21 -18.97
N ARG A 102 -15.16 4.05 -18.46
CA ARG A 102 -14.79 5.35 -17.86
C ARG A 102 -13.87 5.19 -16.66
N ILE A 103 -14.16 4.27 -15.74
CA ILE A 103 -13.34 4.02 -14.56
C ILE A 103 -11.96 3.46 -14.99
N LYS A 104 -11.95 2.53 -15.93
CA LYS A 104 -10.72 1.95 -16.49
C LYS A 104 -9.84 3.02 -17.14
N ASP A 105 -10.42 3.95 -17.89
CA ASP A 105 -9.68 5.08 -18.46
C ASP A 105 -9.20 6.06 -17.38
N ALA A 106 -10.03 6.37 -16.39
CA ALA A 106 -9.66 7.22 -15.27
C ALA A 106 -8.50 6.64 -14.44
N LEU A 107 -8.36 5.31 -14.37
CA LEU A 107 -7.27 4.63 -13.66
C LEU A 107 -5.92 4.69 -14.39
N LYS A 108 -5.87 5.03 -15.68
CA LYS A 108 -4.61 5.10 -16.43
C LYS A 108 -3.68 6.20 -15.92
N ALA A 109 -4.23 7.39 -15.63
CA ALA A 109 -3.43 8.53 -15.16
C ALA A 109 -2.82 8.30 -13.77
N PRO A 110 -3.59 7.89 -12.73
CA PRO A 110 -3.02 7.54 -11.43
C PRO A 110 -1.97 6.42 -11.50
N LYS A 111 -2.15 5.43 -12.39
CA LYS A 111 -1.16 4.37 -12.58
C LYS A 111 0.17 4.93 -13.10
N LEU A 112 0.12 5.84 -14.06
CA LEU A 112 1.31 6.49 -14.61
C LEU A 112 1.98 7.41 -13.57
N GLU A 113 1.19 8.15 -12.79
CA GLU A 113 1.69 8.95 -11.67
C GLU A 113 2.39 8.09 -10.61
N LEU A 114 1.84 6.92 -10.30
CA LEU A 114 2.43 5.97 -9.36
C LEU A 114 3.78 5.43 -9.87
N GLU A 115 3.85 5.04 -11.15
CA GLU A 115 5.11 4.61 -11.79
C GLU A 115 6.16 5.73 -11.75
N ASN A 116 5.76 6.97 -12.02
CA ASN A 116 6.65 8.13 -11.90
C ASN A 116 7.14 8.36 -10.47
N LEU A 117 6.26 8.25 -9.47
CA LEU A 117 6.65 8.39 -8.06
C LEU A 117 7.61 7.28 -7.62
N LEU A 118 7.36 6.04 -8.04
CA LEU A 118 8.27 4.91 -7.80
C LEU A 118 9.67 5.18 -8.38
N SER A 119 9.75 5.68 -9.62
CA SER A 119 11.04 6.02 -10.24
C SER A 119 11.79 7.12 -9.46
N LYS A 120 11.07 8.14 -8.96
CA LYS A 120 11.66 9.20 -8.15
C LYS A 120 12.16 8.68 -6.80
N ILE A 121 11.39 7.82 -6.14
CA ILE A 121 11.78 7.20 -4.87
C ILE A 121 13.05 6.37 -5.05
N ASN A 122 13.12 5.56 -6.11
CA ASN A 122 14.32 4.76 -6.41
C ASN A 122 15.55 5.66 -6.64
N SER A 123 15.42 6.73 -7.42
CA SER A 123 16.51 7.69 -7.63
C SER A 123 16.96 8.39 -6.33
N VAL A 124 16.02 8.72 -5.44
CA VAL A 124 16.35 9.31 -4.13
C VAL A 124 17.04 8.27 -3.25
N ALA A 125 16.58 7.02 -3.24
CA ALA A 125 17.20 5.94 -2.48
C ALA A 125 18.66 5.70 -2.93
N GLU A 126 18.93 5.70 -4.23
CA GLU A 126 20.29 5.62 -4.77
C GLU A 126 21.16 6.79 -4.29
N LYS A 127 20.64 8.02 -4.31
CA LYS A 127 21.35 9.21 -3.81
C LYS A 127 21.64 9.12 -2.30
N ILE A 128 20.71 8.57 -1.52
CA ILE A 128 20.90 8.34 -0.08
C ILE A 128 22.05 7.33 0.12
N ALA A 129 22.01 6.20 -0.57
CA ALA A 129 23.06 5.18 -0.47
C ALA A 129 24.45 5.72 -0.84
N LEU A 130 24.54 6.55 -1.89
CA LEU A 130 25.78 7.24 -2.25
C LEU A 130 26.26 8.17 -1.13
N LYS A 131 25.38 9.00 -0.58
CA LYS A 131 25.73 9.91 0.52
C LYS A 131 26.13 9.18 1.80
N GLU A 132 25.47 8.07 2.11
CA GLU A 132 25.84 7.23 3.26
C GLU A 132 27.23 6.61 3.07
N SER A 133 27.55 6.18 1.84
CA SER A 133 28.90 5.72 1.49
C SER A 133 29.93 6.83 1.63
N ASP A 134 29.67 8.02 1.06
CA ASP A 134 30.56 9.19 1.18
C ASP A 134 30.77 9.60 2.65
N ASN A 135 29.71 9.58 3.46
CA ASN A 135 29.80 9.92 4.87
C ASN A 135 30.64 8.89 5.64
N SER A 136 30.46 7.60 5.35
CA SER A 136 31.29 6.53 5.91
C SER A 136 32.78 6.71 5.55
N GLN A 137 33.08 7.12 4.31
CA GLN A 137 34.45 7.43 3.88
C GLN A 137 35.02 8.67 4.60
N LEU A 138 34.22 9.71 4.82
CA LEU A 138 34.65 10.90 5.57
C LEU A 138 34.91 10.59 7.04
N ASP A 139 34.07 9.77 7.66
CA ASP A 139 34.26 9.31 9.04
C ASP A 139 35.55 8.50 9.16
N GLN A 140 35.83 7.61 8.19
CA GLN A 140 37.10 6.89 8.13
C GLN A 140 38.30 7.86 8.02
N LYS A 141 38.24 8.83 7.11
CA LYS A 141 39.30 9.84 6.95
C LYS A 141 39.51 10.67 8.22
N LYS A 142 38.43 11.04 8.94
CA LYS A 142 38.54 11.76 10.22
C LYS A 142 39.29 10.95 11.26
N ILE A 143 39.02 9.64 11.34
CA ILE A 143 39.74 8.73 12.24
C ILE A 143 41.23 8.70 11.85
N ASP A 144 41.53 8.55 10.56
CA ASP A 144 42.91 8.49 10.05
C ASP A 144 43.69 9.79 10.33
N TYR A 145 43.06 10.96 10.09
CA TYR A 145 43.66 12.26 10.42
C TYR A 145 43.86 12.44 11.92
N GLY A 146 42.89 12.06 12.74
CA GLY A 146 43.02 12.12 14.21
C GLY A 146 44.14 11.21 14.73
N ASN A 147 44.32 10.03 14.14
CA ASN A 147 45.43 9.13 14.46
C ASN A 147 46.77 9.71 14.02
N SER A 148 46.85 10.26 12.80
CA SER A 148 48.06 10.90 12.27
C SER A 148 48.46 12.12 13.10
N GLU A 149 47.49 12.96 13.52
CA GLU A 149 47.74 14.11 14.39
C GLU A 149 48.29 13.67 15.75
N LYS A 150 47.70 12.63 16.37
CA LYS A 150 48.23 12.06 17.62
C LYS A 150 49.67 11.59 17.46
N GLN A 151 49.96 10.86 16.38
CA GLN A 151 51.32 10.39 16.08
C GLN A 151 52.30 11.57 15.93
N LEU A 152 51.94 12.59 15.15
CA LEU A 152 52.73 13.81 14.98
C LEU A 152 52.98 14.55 16.30
N ARG A 153 51.95 14.68 17.16
CA ARG A 153 52.09 15.30 18.48
C ARG A 153 53.04 14.50 19.37
N THR A 154 52.94 13.18 19.37
CA THR A 154 53.86 12.31 20.13
C THR A 154 55.28 12.48 19.62
N MET A 155 55.53 12.39 18.31
CA MET A 155 56.86 12.57 17.72
C MET A 155 57.44 13.95 18.02
N TYR A 156 56.67 15.03 17.87
CA TYR A 156 57.14 16.38 18.18
C TYR A 156 57.50 16.54 19.66
N THR A 157 56.72 15.92 20.55
CA THR A 157 57.00 15.94 22.00
C THR A 157 58.27 15.16 22.32
N GLU A 158 58.45 13.99 21.71
CA GLU A 158 59.67 13.17 21.83
C GLU A 158 60.91 13.88 21.28
N GLU A 159 60.83 14.50 20.09
CA GLU A 159 61.92 15.26 19.50
C GLU A 159 62.30 16.47 20.36
N LYS A 160 61.31 17.19 20.89
CA LYS A 160 61.55 18.33 21.80
C LYS A 160 62.18 17.87 23.12
N MET A 161 61.73 16.75 23.67
CA MET A 161 62.33 16.12 24.84
C MET A 161 63.78 15.73 24.59
N GLN A 162 64.09 15.08 23.46
CA GLN A 162 65.46 14.71 23.10
C GLN A 162 66.35 15.94 22.91
N GLY A 163 65.84 17.01 22.28
CA GLY A 163 66.57 18.27 22.12
C GLY A 163 66.87 18.97 23.45
N LEU A 164 65.92 18.94 24.39
CA LEU A 164 66.11 19.44 25.75
C LEU A 164 67.14 18.59 26.52
N ASP A 165 67.07 17.27 26.40
CA ASP A 165 68.04 16.34 27.01
C ASP A 165 69.46 16.57 26.50
N TYR A 166 69.60 16.82 25.19
CA TYR A 166 70.89 17.15 24.59
C TYR A 166 71.43 18.47 25.15
N LYS A 167 70.60 19.53 25.21
CA LYS A 167 70.98 20.82 25.80
C LYS A 167 71.34 20.69 27.28
N LEU A 168 70.59 19.88 28.03
CA LEU A 168 70.83 19.63 29.45
C LEU A 168 72.15 18.90 29.67
N LYS A 169 72.45 17.88 28.85
CA LYS A 169 73.77 17.20 28.86
C LYS A 169 74.91 18.15 28.48
N GLN A 170 74.70 19.02 27.50
CA GLN A 170 75.71 20.00 27.09
C GLN A 170 75.98 21.04 28.18
N LEU A 171 74.93 21.56 28.82
CA LEU A 171 75.03 22.48 29.96
C LEU A 171 75.72 21.83 31.16
N LYS A 172 75.35 20.58 31.52
CA LYS A 172 76.03 19.82 32.57
C LYS A 172 77.52 19.64 32.29
N ARG A 173 77.91 19.46 31.02
CA ARG A 173 79.30 19.29 30.62
C ARG A 173 80.09 20.59 30.66
N ASN A 174 79.46 21.69 30.22
CA ASN A 174 80.09 23.02 30.22
C ASN A 174 80.23 23.60 31.64
N ASN A 175 79.30 23.24 32.54
CA ASN A 175 79.25 23.70 33.93
C ASN A 175 79.48 22.52 34.90
N TYR A 176 80.47 21.68 34.59
CA TYR A 176 80.72 20.42 35.30
C TYR A 176 80.88 20.60 36.82
N PHE A 177 81.69 21.57 37.25
CA PHE A 177 81.95 21.79 38.67
C PHE A 177 80.71 22.28 39.43
N THR A 178 79.93 23.20 38.85
CA THR A 178 78.70 23.71 39.47
C THR A 178 77.59 22.67 39.48
N SER A 179 77.42 21.91 38.39
CA SER A 179 76.44 20.81 38.34
C SER A 179 76.80 19.66 39.29
N PHE A 180 78.08 19.34 39.44
CA PHE A 180 78.55 18.33 40.39
C PHE A 180 78.31 18.75 41.85
N LEU A 181 78.57 20.02 42.19
CA LEU A 181 78.32 20.57 43.52
C LEU A 181 76.82 20.57 43.84
N ILE A 182 75.95 20.97 42.90
CA ILE A 182 74.49 20.96 43.07
C ILE A 182 73.94 19.52 43.23
N GLU A 183 74.44 18.54 42.46
CA GLU A 183 73.93 17.15 42.55
C GLU A 183 74.44 16.37 43.76
N ASN A 184 75.55 16.79 44.39
CA ASN A 184 76.20 16.04 45.48
C ASN A 184 76.28 16.81 46.82
N SER A 185 75.82 18.06 46.91
CA SER A 185 75.73 18.79 48.19
C SER A 185 74.52 18.33 48.99
N LYS A 186 74.73 17.86 50.22
CA LYS A 186 73.66 17.48 51.16
C LYS A 186 73.20 18.63 52.07
N GLU A 187 73.78 19.83 51.93
CA GLU A 187 73.42 21.06 52.67
C GLU A 187 73.25 22.21 51.67
N ASP A 188 72.22 23.04 51.85
CA ASP A 188 71.96 24.26 51.05
C ASP A 188 73.03 25.32 51.38
N ILE A 189 73.94 25.57 50.43
CA ILE A 189 75.00 26.57 50.57
C ILE A 189 74.54 27.86 49.90
N SER A 190 74.11 28.83 50.70
CA SER A 190 73.57 30.11 50.23
C SER A 190 74.52 30.89 49.31
N GLU A 191 75.83 30.74 49.49
CA GLU A 191 76.87 31.31 48.65
C GLU A 191 76.80 30.82 47.20
N VAL A 192 76.47 29.53 46.99
CA VAL A 192 76.43 28.91 45.66
C VAL A 192 75.21 29.42 44.89
N ASP A 193 74.06 29.55 45.55
CA ASP A 193 72.84 30.10 44.95
C ASP A 193 72.98 31.57 44.57
N ILE A 194 73.62 32.37 45.44
CA ILE A 194 73.94 33.78 45.16
C ILE A 194 74.84 33.88 43.93
N ILE A 195 75.92 33.10 43.86
CA ILE A 195 76.87 33.13 42.73
C ILE A 195 76.21 32.62 41.45
N ALA A 196 75.44 31.52 41.50
CA ALA A 196 74.75 30.97 40.34
C ALA A 196 73.73 31.96 39.76
N THR A 197 73.01 32.67 40.63
CA THR A 197 72.04 33.70 40.23
C THR A 197 72.75 34.88 39.55
N ILE A 198 73.85 35.39 40.12
CA ILE A 198 74.64 36.48 39.53
C ILE A 198 75.26 36.07 38.18
N ILE A 199 75.79 34.85 38.05
CA ILE A 199 76.33 34.34 36.78
C ILE A 199 75.24 34.22 35.72
N SER A 200 74.03 33.78 36.09
CA SER A 200 72.92 33.63 35.14
C SER A 200 72.42 34.98 34.57
N GLN A 201 72.53 36.05 35.34
CA GLN A 201 72.04 37.39 34.98
C GLN A 201 73.16 38.35 34.52
N GLY A 202 74.43 38.04 34.76
CA GLY A 202 75.60 38.83 34.38
C GLY A 202 75.89 40.01 35.31
N SER A 203 74.85 40.76 35.70
CA SER A 203 74.89 41.82 36.72
C SER A 203 73.55 41.89 37.43
N CYS A 204 73.53 42.03 38.76
CA CYS A 204 72.28 42.05 39.51
C CYS A 204 72.30 43.16 40.58
N ASN A 205 71.17 43.83 40.78
CA ASN A 205 71.01 44.80 41.86
C ASN A 205 70.77 44.06 43.19
N LEU A 206 71.37 44.55 44.28
CA LEU A 206 71.24 44.00 45.63
C LEU A 206 69.76 43.82 46.06
N GLU A 207 68.85 44.69 45.63
CA GLU A 207 67.41 44.58 45.94
C GLU A 207 66.75 43.45 45.15
N GLU A 208 67.01 43.35 43.85
CA GLU A 208 66.45 42.31 42.97
C GLU A 208 66.96 40.91 43.36
N LEU A 209 68.21 40.82 43.80
CA LEU A 209 68.80 39.56 44.24
C LEU A 209 68.14 39.02 45.52
N LYS A 210 67.66 39.90 46.43
CA LYS A 210 66.97 39.48 47.66
C LYS A 210 65.63 38.82 47.37
N ASP A 211 64.94 39.25 46.32
CA ASP A 211 63.62 38.73 45.94
C ASP A 211 63.72 37.43 45.15
N LEU A 212 64.83 37.22 44.45
CA LEU A 212 65.08 36.05 43.60
C LEU A 212 65.66 34.84 44.36
N LEU A 213 66.26 35.07 45.54
CA LEU A 213 66.89 34.02 46.34
C LEU A 213 65.96 33.50 47.44
N SER A 214 65.98 32.19 47.70
CA SER A 214 65.25 31.56 48.82
C SER A 214 65.92 31.79 50.20
N VAL A 215 66.90 32.69 50.28
CA VAL A 215 67.74 32.92 51.47
C VAL A 215 67.24 34.18 52.19
N PRO A 216 67.17 34.20 53.55
CA PRO A 216 66.75 35.39 54.28
C PRO A 216 67.54 36.65 53.90
N PRO A 217 66.90 37.82 53.67
CA PRO A 217 67.56 39.00 53.11
C PRO A 217 68.79 39.48 53.89
N ILE A 218 68.79 39.31 55.21
CA ILE A 218 69.91 39.69 56.08
C ILE A 218 71.12 38.77 55.86
N MET A 219 70.88 37.47 55.68
CA MET A 219 71.91 36.48 55.35
C MET A 219 72.46 36.74 53.95
N ALA A 220 71.59 36.99 52.97
CA ALA A 220 72.00 37.32 51.60
C ALA A 220 72.93 38.55 51.57
N VAL A 221 72.54 39.67 52.21
CA VAL A 221 73.37 40.88 52.25
C VAL A 221 74.71 40.65 52.97
N ARG A 222 74.71 39.91 54.08
CA ARG A 222 75.95 39.59 54.80
C ARG A 222 76.88 38.74 53.96
N THR A 223 76.36 37.70 53.32
CA THR A 223 77.13 36.78 52.47
C THR A 223 77.65 37.50 51.23
N ILE A 224 76.87 38.36 50.58
CA ILE A 224 77.30 39.21 49.46
C ILE A 224 78.45 40.12 49.88
N LYS A 225 78.33 40.81 51.01
CA LYS A 225 79.41 41.67 51.53
C LYS A 225 80.67 40.85 51.85
N GLN A 226 80.53 39.65 52.41
CA GLN A 226 81.68 38.77 52.68
C GLN A 226 82.34 38.26 51.39
N LEU A 227 81.56 37.91 50.38
CA LEU A 227 82.06 37.50 49.06
C LEU A 227 82.77 38.67 48.35
N ALA A 228 82.26 39.89 48.50
CA ALA A 228 82.87 41.10 47.96
C ALA A 228 84.20 41.42 48.65
N VAL A 229 84.27 41.33 49.98
CA VAL A 229 85.51 41.50 50.75
C VAL A 229 86.56 40.45 50.39
N LYS A 230 86.13 39.21 50.08
CA LYS A 230 87.02 38.14 49.62
C LYS A 230 87.42 38.26 48.14
N GLY A 231 86.94 39.28 47.43
CA GLY A 231 87.25 39.54 46.03
C GLY A 231 86.62 38.55 45.04
N ILE A 232 85.60 37.79 45.47
CA ILE A 232 84.92 36.78 44.64
C ILE A 232 83.85 37.44 43.76
N ILE A 233 83.27 38.54 44.22
CA ILE A 233 82.31 39.39 43.49
C ILE A 233 82.72 40.86 43.64
N LYS A 234 82.38 41.71 42.66
CA LYS A 234 82.53 43.17 42.75
C LYS A 234 81.19 43.78 43.14
N LEU A 235 81.17 44.45 44.29
CA LEU A 235 80.04 45.26 44.74
C LEU A 235 80.43 46.73 44.57
N ASP A 236 79.68 47.46 43.75
CA ASP A 236 79.80 48.91 43.68
C ASP A 236 78.89 49.53 44.76
N GLU A 237 79.51 50.13 45.79
CA GLU A 237 78.79 50.66 46.95
C GLU A 237 77.94 51.89 46.62
N ASP A 238 78.22 52.60 45.52
CA ASP A 238 77.47 53.78 45.10
C ASP A 238 76.21 53.42 44.30
N SER A 239 76.23 52.29 43.56
CA SER A 239 75.13 51.86 42.70
C SER A 239 74.39 50.61 43.19
N ASN A 240 74.89 49.93 44.23
CA ASN A 240 74.41 48.63 44.74
C ASN A 240 74.35 47.51 43.68
N VAL A 241 75.10 47.66 42.59
CA VAL A 241 75.19 46.65 41.54
C VAL A 241 76.27 45.63 41.89
N ILE A 242 75.91 44.36 41.83
CA ILE A 242 76.78 43.22 42.05
C ILE A 242 77.14 42.61 40.70
N THR A 243 78.44 42.45 40.45
CA THR A 243 78.97 41.83 39.24
C THR A 243 80.02 40.78 39.60
N MET A 244 80.24 39.82 38.69
CA MET A 244 81.43 38.97 38.77
C MET A 244 82.67 39.81 38.39
N PRO A 245 83.83 39.58 39.02
CA PRO A 245 85.05 40.35 38.77
C PRO A 245 85.56 40.29 37.33
#